data_AF-A0A7Z9VLE1-F1
#
_entry.id   AF-A0A7Z9VLE1-F1
#
_cell.length_a   1.000
_cell.length_b   1.000
_cell.length_c   1.000
_cell.angle_alpha   90.00
_cell.angle_beta   90.00
_cell.angle_gamma   90.00
#
_symmetry.space_group_name_H-M   'P 1'
#
loop_
_entity.id
_entity.type
_entity.pdbx_description
1 polymer ?
#
loop_
_entity_poly.entity_id
_entity_poly.type
_entity_poly.pdbx_seq_one_letter_code
_entity_poly.pdbx_strand_id
1 'polypeptide(L)'
;MDKILIEGQKPLSGSVMISGAKNAVLPIMTAALMAEGKSALTRVPDLRDTRTMIRLMKIVGATCSFKAGRLEINGSTVNNPEAPYDLVKTMRASFYVLGPLLARFGVVKVSLPGGCAWGPRPVDFHLKGLEKLGAKITLESGYIIAEAKRLKGADISFEFPSVGATGNIAMAAVTAEGTTIIENAAREPEIVQLCEYLNAMGGCIGGIGTTRLTIDGVDELHPADIDVIPDRIETGTFLIAGALSGEITLNGVNPQHLDAVLLKLKEAGCNV
;
A
#
# COMPACT_ATOMS: atom_id res chain seq x y z
N MET A 1 26.11 11.96 -5.42
CA MET A 1 25.24 11.78 -4.23
C MET A 1 24.90 13.16 -3.72
N ASP A 2 23.61 13.43 -3.57
CA ASP A 2 23.15 14.69 -3.01
C ASP A 2 23.47 14.75 -1.52
N LYS A 3 23.62 15.95 -0.96
CA LYS A 3 23.92 16.18 0.45
C LYS A 3 22.98 17.26 0.99
N ILE A 4 22.58 17.11 2.25
CA ILE A 4 21.85 18.15 2.99
C ILE A 4 22.85 18.76 3.97
N LEU A 5 23.13 20.06 3.82
CA LEU A 5 23.91 20.84 4.78
C LEU A 5 22.94 21.62 5.67
N ILE A 6 23.04 21.44 6.99
CA ILE A 6 22.15 22.09 7.96
C ILE A 6 22.98 23.02 8.84
N GLU A 7 22.65 24.31 8.83
CA GLU A 7 23.14 25.29 9.79
C GLU A 7 22.09 25.46 10.89
N GLY A 8 22.38 24.94 12.09
CA GLY A 8 21.44 24.86 13.21
C GLY A 8 21.15 26.18 13.91
N GLN A 9 20.54 26.09 15.10
CA GLN A 9 20.20 27.20 16.01
C GLN A 9 19.19 28.23 15.48
N LYS A 10 18.42 27.89 14.46
CA LYS A 10 17.33 28.73 13.95
C LYS A 10 15.98 28.17 14.42
N PRO A 11 15.14 28.98 15.08
CA PRO A 11 13.82 28.51 15.46
C PRO A 11 12.95 28.28 14.22
N LEU A 12 12.20 27.18 14.20
CA LEU A 12 11.21 26.92 13.16
C LEU A 12 9.98 27.80 13.40
N SER A 13 9.51 28.44 12.33
CA SER A 13 8.25 29.18 12.31
C SER A 13 7.61 29.09 10.94
N GLY A 14 6.27 29.08 10.90
CA GLY A 14 5.49 29.10 9.66
C GLY A 14 4.62 27.87 9.47
N SER A 15 4.21 27.62 8.23
CA SER A 15 3.25 26.56 7.90
C SER A 15 3.74 25.62 6.79
N VAL A 16 3.41 24.33 6.89
CA VAL A 16 3.75 23.30 5.90
C VAL A 16 2.48 22.57 5.46
N MET A 17 2.32 22.33 4.16
CA MET A 17 1.27 21.45 3.63
C MET A 17 1.78 20.02 3.59
N ILE A 18 1.06 19.10 4.22
CA ILE A 18 1.42 17.68 4.25
C ILE A 18 0.99 16.97 2.97
N SER A 19 1.90 16.16 2.45
CA SER A 19 1.73 15.35 1.24
C SER A 19 0.78 14.18 1.47
N GLY A 20 0.36 13.51 0.39
CA GLY A 20 -0.37 12.23 0.53
C GLY A 20 0.55 11.11 1.03
N ALA A 21 -0.04 10.13 1.71
CA ALA A 21 0.65 9.03 2.34
C ALA A 21 1.30 8.09 1.33
N LYS A 22 2.63 8.03 1.36
CA LYS A 22 3.40 7.11 0.49
C LYS A 22 3.00 5.64 0.74
N ASN A 23 2.77 5.28 2.00
CA ASN A 23 2.41 3.90 2.35
C ASN A 23 0.95 3.54 2.02
N ALA A 24 0.06 4.52 1.81
CA ALA A 24 -1.31 4.28 1.32
C ALA A 24 -1.33 4.19 -0.21
N VAL A 25 -0.64 5.10 -0.89
CA VAL A 25 -0.72 5.18 -2.37
C VAL A 25 -0.11 3.96 -3.06
N LEU A 26 0.98 3.38 -2.52
CA LEU A 26 1.66 2.26 -3.17
C LEU A 26 0.78 1.01 -3.35
N PRO A 27 0.03 0.51 -2.34
CA PRO A 27 -0.92 -0.57 -2.57
C PRO A 27 -2.16 -0.16 -3.37
N ILE A 28 -2.63 1.10 -3.27
CA ILE A 28 -3.76 1.60 -4.07
C ILE A 28 -3.40 1.62 -5.57
N MET A 29 -2.17 2.01 -5.90
CA MET A 29 -1.64 1.95 -7.27
C MET A 29 -1.70 0.52 -7.84
N THR A 30 -1.39 -0.49 -7.04
CA THR A 30 -1.46 -1.90 -7.47
C THR A 30 -2.88 -2.43 -7.52
N ALA A 31 -3.78 -1.97 -6.62
CA ALA A 31 -5.20 -2.30 -6.67
C ALA A 31 -5.86 -1.77 -7.96
N ALA A 32 -5.49 -0.59 -8.43
CA ALA A 32 -5.97 -0.04 -9.70
C ALA A 32 -5.65 -0.93 -10.92
N LEU A 33 -4.67 -1.83 -10.82
CA LEU A 33 -4.37 -2.82 -11.86
C LEU A 33 -5.41 -3.94 -11.94
N MET A 34 -6.36 -4.04 -11.00
CA MET A 34 -7.35 -5.11 -10.98
C MET A 34 -8.54 -4.85 -11.90
N ALA A 35 -8.86 -3.58 -12.17
CA ALA A 35 -10.01 -3.20 -12.98
C ALA A 35 -9.61 -2.86 -14.42
N GLU A 36 -10.52 -3.12 -15.36
CA GLU A 36 -10.41 -2.60 -16.72
C GLU A 36 -10.94 -1.17 -16.78
N GLY A 37 -10.06 -0.24 -17.15
CA GLY A 37 -10.38 1.16 -17.40
C GLY A 37 -9.45 2.11 -16.66
N LYS A 38 -9.86 3.38 -16.52
CA LYS A 38 -9.02 4.46 -16.01
C LYS A 38 -9.41 4.82 -14.58
N SER A 39 -8.46 4.70 -13.66
CA SER A 39 -8.56 5.20 -12.29
C SER A 39 -7.68 6.44 -12.13
N ALA A 40 -8.12 7.42 -11.34
CA ALA A 40 -7.32 8.57 -10.98
C ALA A 40 -7.07 8.69 -9.48
N LEU A 41 -5.80 8.78 -9.12
CA LEU A 41 -5.33 8.99 -7.76
C LEU A 41 -4.87 10.44 -7.61
N THR A 42 -5.38 11.18 -6.62
CA THR A 42 -4.94 12.54 -6.30
C THR A 42 -4.13 12.57 -5.00
N ARG A 43 -3.39 13.67 -4.78
CA ARG A 43 -2.41 13.84 -3.69
C ARG A 43 -1.29 12.81 -3.67
N VAL A 44 -0.97 12.23 -4.83
CA VAL A 44 0.13 11.27 -4.96
C VAL A 44 1.48 11.98 -4.75
N PRO A 45 2.27 11.61 -3.72
CA PRO A 45 3.54 12.27 -3.44
C PRO A 45 4.59 11.91 -4.51
N ASP A 46 5.33 12.90 -4.99
CA ASP A 46 6.38 12.72 -6.00
C ASP A 46 7.68 12.23 -5.36
N LEU A 47 7.70 10.93 -5.03
CA LEU A 47 8.81 10.27 -4.35
C LEU A 47 9.46 9.21 -5.24
N ARG A 48 10.70 8.82 -4.89
CA ARG A 48 11.42 7.74 -5.59
C ARG A 48 10.61 6.44 -5.62
N ASP A 49 9.95 6.08 -4.51
CA ASP A 49 9.12 4.88 -4.41
C ASP A 49 7.92 4.96 -5.37
N THR A 50 7.18 6.08 -5.38
CA THR A 50 6.07 6.32 -6.31
C THR A 50 6.52 6.20 -7.77
N ARG A 51 7.64 6.84 -8.13
CA ARG A 51 8.21 6.75 -9.48
C ARG A 51 8.64 5.34 -9.84
N THR A 52 9.16 4.58 -8.87
CA THR A 52 9.56 3.17 -9.04
C THR A 52 8.34 2.28 -9.27
N MET A 53 7.27 2.48 -8.50
CA MET A 53 6.01 1.77 -8.69
C MET A 53 5.38 2.10 -10.05
N ILE A 54 5.40 3.37 -10.49
CA ILE A 54 4.94 3.74 -11.84
C ILE A 54 5.74 3.00 -12.93
N ARG A 55 7.06 2.87 -12.78
CA ARG A 55 7.89 2.09 -13.72
C ARG A 55 7.50 0.62 -13.72
N LEU A 56 7.26 0.03 -12.55
CA LEU A 56 6.80 -1.35 -12.42
C LEU A 56 5.45 -1.56 -13.10
N MET A 57 4.49 -0.67 -12.84
CA MET A 57 3.17 -0.72 -13.46
C MET A 57 3.24 -0.66 -15.00
N LYS A 58 4.16 0.15 -15.55
CA LYS A 58 4.40 0.18 -17.00
C LYS A 58 4.98 -1.14 -17.54
N ILE A 59 5.84 -1.82 -16.78
CA ILE A 59 6.40 -3.13 -17.17
C ILE A 59 5.31 -4.22 -17.20
N VAL A 60 4.37 -4.18 -16.26
CA VAL A 60 3.23 -5.13 -16.27
C VAL A 60 2.17 -4.79 -17.32
N GLY A 61 2.33 -3.67 -18.03
CA GLY A 61 1.53 -3.27 -19.17
C GLY A 61 0.59 -2.09 -18.92
N ALA A 62 0.49 -1.55 -17.70
CA ALA A 62 -0.39 -0.41 -17.41
C ALA A 62 0.09 0.88 -18.06
N THR A 63 -0.82 1.66 -18.64
CA THR A 63 -0.53 3.02 -19.08
C THR A 63 -0.68 3.97 -17.90
N CYS A 64 0.37 4.72 -17.57
CA CYS A 64 0.38 5.63 -16.42
C CYS A 64 0.83 7.05 -16.81
N SER A 65 0.08 8.05 -16.36
CA SER A 65 0.39 9.49 -16.50
C SER A 65 0.43 10.14 -15.12
N PHE A 66 1.53 10.80 -14.77
CA PHE A 66 1.71 11.45 -13.48
C PHE A 66 2.09 12.91 -13.65
N LYS A 67 1.26 13.82 -13.12
CA LYS A 67 1.49 15.26 -13.18
C LYS A 67 0.88 15.95 -11.97
N ALA A 68 1.66 16.79 -11.29
CA ALA A 68 1.20 17.67 -10.21
C ALA A 68 0.35 16.95 -9.14
N GLY A 69 0.81 15.79 -8.65
CA GLY A 69 0.12 15.04 -7.61
C GLY A 69 -1.10 14.23 -8.08
N ARG A 70 -1.43 14.27 -9.38
CA ARG A 70 -2.46 13.41 -10.00
C ARG A 70 -1.80 12.31 -10.82
N LEU A 71 -2.13 11.07 -10.50
CA LEU A 71 -1.70 9.87 -11.23
C LEU A 71 -2.93 9.20 -11.86
N GLU A 72 -2.92 9.09 -13.19
CA GLU A 72 -3.91 8.34 -13.95
C GLU A 72 -3.33 6.99 -14.35
N ILE A 73 -4.08 5.92 -14.08
CA ILE A 73 -3.69 4.54 -14.34
C ILE A 73 -4.77 3.91 -15.21
N ASN A 74 -4.39 3.41 -16.38
CA ASN A 74 -5.27 2.60 -17.21
C ASN A 74 -4.95 1.12 -17.02
N GLY A 75 -5.84 0.41 -16.32
CA GLY A 75 -5.74 -1.03 -16.08
C GLY A 75 -6.11 -1.88 -17.30
N SER A 76 -6.78 -1.35 -18.32
CA SER A 76 -7.16 -2.13 -19.51
C SER A 76 -5.96 -2.60 -20.35
N THR A 77 -4.78 -1.97 -20.20
CA THR A 77 -3.60 -2.32 -21.00
C THR A 77 -2.68 -3.32 -20.33
N VAL A 78 -2.95 -3.71 -19.08
CA VAL A 78 -2.15 -4.68 -18.32
C VAL A 78 -2.24 -6.04 -19.00
N ASN A 79 -1.09 -6.62 -19.33
CA ASN A 79 -1.01 -7.85 -20.12
C ASN A 79 0.20 -8.73 -19.75
N ASN A 80 1.01 -8.31 -18.78
CA ASN A 80 2.24 -8.97 -18.41
C ASN A 80 2.28 -9.17 -16.88
N PRO A 81 1.84 -10.34 -16.36
CA PRO A 81 1.82 -10.61 -14.92
C PRO A 81 3.21 -10.97 -14.36
N GLU A 82 4.25 -10.23 -14.76
CA GLU A 82 5.63 -10.43 -14.31
C GLU A 82 6.24 -9.15 -13.73
N ALA A 83 6.71 -9.24 -12.48
CA ALA A 83 7.44 -8.19 -11.78
C ALA A 83 8.93 -8.56 -11.65
N PRO A 84 9.83 -7.92 -12.44
CA PRO A 84 11.21 -8.35 -12.58
C PRO A 84 12.10 -7.98 -11.38
N TYR A 85 13.15 -8.78 -11.17
CA TYR A 85 14.14 -8.61 -10.10
C TYR A 85 14.70 -7.18 -9.98
N ASP A 86 15.03 -6.55 -11.11
CA ASP A 86 15.74 -5.26 -11.10
C ASP A 86 14.95 -4.12 -10.46
N LEU A 87 13.61 -4.18 -10.50
CA LEU A 87 12.78 -3.23 -9.75
C LEU A 87 12.51 -3.72 -8.33
N VAL A 88 12.17 -5.01 -8.17
CA VAL A 88 11.77 -5.55 -6.87
C VAL A 88 12.88 -5.47 -5.82
N LYS A 89 14.14 -5.66 -6.23
CA LYS A 89 15.31 -5.50 -5.34
C LYS A 89 15.49 -4.06 -4.84
N THR A 90 14.97 -3.06 -5.57
CA THR A 90 15.16 -1.64 -5.24
C THR A 90 14.08 -1.09 -4.32
N MET A 91 12.90 -1.72 -4.31
CA MET A 91 11.76 -1.26 -3.51
C MET A 91 10.90 -2.45 -3.10
N ARG A 92 11.02 -2.88 -1.85
CA ARG A 92 10.26 -4.02 -1.30
C ARG A 92 8.74 -3.90 -1.45
N ALA A 93 8.20 -2.67 -1.47
CA ALA A 93 6.77 -2.43 -1.68
C ALA A 93 6.26 -2.86 -3.06
N SER A 94 7.14 -3.14 -4.04
CA SER A 94 6.77 -3.77 -5.31
C SER A 94 6.02 -5.07 -5.13
N PHE A 95 6.22 -5.75 -3.99
CA PHE A 95 5.58 -7.01 -3.66
C PHE A 95 4.05 -6.92 -3.51
N TYR A 96 3.48 -5.71 -3.45
CA TYR A 96 2.03 -5.52 -3.50
C TYR A 96 1.39 -5.91 -4.84
N VAL A 97 2.16 -6.07 -5.93
CA VAL A 97 1.60 -6.55 -7.20
C VAL A 97 1.21 -8.03 -7.17
N LEU A 98 1.69 -8.81 -6.18
CA LEU A 98 1.48 -10.25 -6.12
C LEU A 98 0.00 -10.63 -6.03
N GLY A 99 -0.72 -10.12 -5.02
CA GLY A 99 -2.14 -10.36 -4.82
C GLY A 99 -3.03 -9.93 -6.01
N PRO A 100 -3.01 -8.65 -6.43
CA PRO A 100 -3.89 -8.15 -7.48
C PRO A 100 -3.62 -8.77 -8.85
N LEU A 101 -2.35 -9.03 -9.22
CA LEU A 101 -2.06 -9.70 -10.50
C LEU A 101 -2.45 -11.18 -10.47
N LEU A 102 -2.25 -11.89 -9.36
CA LEU A 102 -2.73 -13.26 -9.22
C LEU A 102 -4.26 -13.34 -9.33
N ALA A 103 -4.96 -12.45 -8.63
CA ALA A 103 -6.42 -12.40 -8.65
C ALA A 103 -6.98 -12.08 -10.04
N ARG A 104 -6.28 -11.23 -10.81
CA ARG A 104 -6.71 -10.85 -12.16
C ARG A 104 -6.35 -11.86 -13.24
N PHE A 105 -5.15 -12.43 -13.22
CA PHE A 105 -4.63 -13.26 -14.32
C PHE A 105 -4.60 -14.75 -14.00
N GLY A 106 -4.82 -15.15 -12.74
CA GLY A 106 -4.70 -16.54 -12.28
C GLY A 106 -3.26 -17.07 -12.27
N VAL A 107 -2.29 -16.27 -12.71
CA VAL A 107 -0.87 -16.57 -12.63
C VAL A 107 -0.09 -15.27 -12.46
N VAL A 108 0.97 -15.30 -11.66
CA VAL A 108 1.88 -14.17 -11.51
C VAL A 108 3.29 -14.66 -11.19
N LYS A 109 4.28 -13.96 -11.72
CA LYS A 109 5.70 -14.19 -11.44
C LYS A 109 6.31 -12.93 -10.82
N VAL A 110 6.66 -12.97 -9.54
CA VAL A 110 7.22 -11.82 -8.81
C VAL A 110 8.56 -12.20 -8.21
N SER A 111 9.58 -11.38 -8.43
CA SER A 111 10.87 -11.63 -7.80
C SER A 111 10.79 -11.52 -6.27
N LEU A 112 11.56 -12.33 -5.55
CA LEU A 112 11.68 -12.19 -4.10
C LEU A 112 12.31 -10.82 -3.76
N PRO A 113 11.73 -10.06 -2.82
CA PRO A 113 12.39 -8.87 -2.32
C PRO A 113 13.71 -9.25 -1.64
N GLY A 114 14.75 -8.47 -1.91
CA GLY A 114 16.06 -8.67 -1.29
C GLY A 114 16.07 -8.43 0.22
N GLY A 115 17.25 -8.61 0.82
CA GLY A 115 17.50 -8.29 2.22
C GLY A 115 17.22 -6.82 2.54
N CYS A 116 16.77 -6.56 3.77
CA CYS A 116 16.47 -5.22 4.26
C CYS A 116 17.46 -4.85 5.37
N ALA A 117 18.07 -3.66 5.29
CA ALA A 117 19.04 -3.21 6.30
C ALA A 117 18.44 -3.04 7.70
N TRP A 118 17.11 -2.90 7.79
CA TRP A 118 16.36 -2.79 9.05
C TRP A 118 16.17 -4.14 9.78
N GLY A 119 16.56 -5.25 9.17
CA GLY A 119 16.42 -6.60 9.72
C GLY A 119 15.62 -7.56 8.83
N PRO A 120 15.47 -8.82 9.25
CA PRO A 120 14.74 -9.83 8.49
C PRO A 120 13.27 -9.44 8.40
N ARG A 121 12.79 -9.30 7.17
CA ARG A 121 11.38 -9.16 6.84
C ARG A 121 11.06 -10.30 5.90
N PRO A 122 10.53 -11.43 6.37
CA PRO A 122 10.07 -12.48 5.48
C PRO A 122 8.79 -12.04 4.74
N VAL A 123 8.45 -12.75 3.67
CA VAL A 123 7.19 -12.58 2.93
C VAL A 123 6.24 -13.76 3.16
N ASP A 124 6.55 -14.62 4.12
CA ASP A 124 5.88 -15.88 4.37
C ASP A 124 4.38 -15.72 4.67
N PHE A 125 3.98 -14.68 5.42
CA PHE A 125 2.57 -14.40 5.66
C PHE A 125 1.78 -14.08 4.38
N HIS A 126 2.42 -13.49 3.37
CA HIS A 126 1.77 -13.27 2.09
C HIS A 126 1.56 -14.59 1.37
N LEU A 127 2.60 -15.43 1.31
CA LEU A 127 2.57 -16.71 0.60
C LEU A 127 1.57 -17.67 1.24
N LYS A 128 1.66 -17.87 2.57
CA LYS A 128 0.72 -18.71 3.33
C LYS A 128 -0.73 -18.23 3.19
N GLY A 129 -0.96 -16.92 3.14
CA GLY A 129 -2.29 -16.36 2.94
C GLY A 129 -2.85 -16.68 1.55
N LEU A 130 -2.03 -16.54 0.50
CA LEU A 130 -2.43 -16.89 -0.87
C LEU A 130 -2.63 -18.41 -1.05
N GLU A 131 -1.80 -19.23 -0.41
CA GLU A 131 -1.99 -20.70 -0.39
C GLU A 131 -3.31 -21.09 0.27
N LYS A 132 -3.69 -20.43 1.37
CA LYS A 132 -5.01 -20.60 1.99
C LYS A 132 -6.16 -20.21 1.06
N LEU A 133 -5.96 -19.22 0.19
CA LEU A 133 -6.91 -18.87 -0.88
C LEU A 133 -6.86 -19.84 -2.08
N GLY A 134 -6.08 -20.93 -1.99
CA GLY A 134 -6.00 -21.97 -3.02
C GLY A 134 -4.93 -21.74 -4.09
N ALA A 135 -4.01 -20.79 -3.89
CA ALA A 135 -2.89 -20.60 -4.80
C ALA A 135 -1.83 -21.71 -4.63
N LYS A 136 -1.31 -22.21 -5.73
CA LYS A 136 -0.08 -23.01 -5.75
C LYS A 136 1.11 -22.06 -5.86
N ILE A 137 2.06 -22.16 -4.94
CA ILE A 137 3.25 -21.31 -4.92
C ILE A 137 4.51 -22.15 -5.15
N THR A 138 5.34 -21.73 -6.10
CA THR A 138 6.64 -22.34 -6.40
C THR A 138 7.72 -21.28 -6.33
N LEU A 139 8.87 -21.63 -5.74
CA LEU A 139 10.06 -20.78 -5.75
C LEU A 139 11.07 -21.32 -6.77
N GLU A 140 11.38 -20.52 -7.79
CA GLU A 140 12.31 -20.88 -8.85
C GLU A 140 13.27 -19.72 -9.12
N SER A 141 14.58 -19.96 -9.00
CA SER A 141 15.63 -18.99 -9.36
C SER A 141 15.44 -17.58 -8.77
N GLY A 142 14.96 -17.49 -7.53
CA GLY A 142 14.70 -16.20 -6.85
C GLY A 142 13.38 -15.51 -7.21
N TYR A 143 12.49 -16.22 -7.91
CA TYR A 143 11.12 -15.78 -8.21
C TYR A 143 10.10 -16.61 -7.45
N ILE A 144 9.01 -15.96 -7.06
CA ILE A 144 7.77 -16.58 -6.65
C ILE A 144 6.88 -16.67 -7.88
N ILE A 145 6.48 -17.89 -8.21
CA ILE A 145 5.46 -18.20 -9.22
C ILE A 145 4.22 -18.64 -8.45
N ALA A 146 3.15 -17.87 -8.56
CA ALA A 146 1.87 -18.20 -7.93
C ALA A 146 0.81 -18.45 -9.00
N GLU A 147 0.04 -19.51 -8.86
CA GLU A 147 -0.96 -19.97 -9.83
C GLU A 147 -2.28 -20.35 -9.12
N ALA A 148 -3.41 -19.88 -9.63
CA ALA A 148 -4.75 -20.25 -9.20
C ALA A 148 -5.74 -20.02 -10.35
N LYS A 149 -6.55 -21.03 -10.72
CA LYS A 149 -7.60 -20.82 -11.76
C LYS A 149 -8.59 -19.74 -11.33
N ARG A 150 -9.02 -19.81 -10.08
CA ARG A 150 -9.76 -18.79 -9.35
C ARG A 150 -9.41 -19.00 -7.88
N LEU A 151 -9.06 -17.93 -7.17
CA LEU A 151 -8.86 -17.99 -5.73
C LEU A 151 -10.19 -18.29 -5.05
N LYS A 152 -10.14 -18.93 -3.88
CA LYS A 152 -11.31 -19.28 -3.08
C LYS A 152 -11.21 -18.65 -1.71
N GLY A 153 -12.33 -18.15 -1.22
CA GLY A 153 -12.41 -17.56 0.11
C GLY A 153 -12.01 -18.56 1.20
N ALA A 154 -11.37 -18.05 2.24
CA ALA A 154 -10.85 -18.86 3.34
C ALA A 154 -10.73 -18.07 4.65
N ASP A 155 -10.59 -18.80 5.75
CA ASP A 155 -10.25 -18.20 7.05
C ASP A 155 -8.72 -18.13 7.24
N ILE A 156 -8.22 -16.90 7.33
CA ILE A 156 -6.80 -16.58 7.44
C ILE A 156 -6.58 -15.87 8.76
N SER A 157 -5.72 -16.42 9.61
CA SER A 157 -5.31 -15.78 10.87
C SER A 157 -3.82 -15.51 10.82
N PHE A 158 -3.42 -14.25 10.94
CA PHE A 158 -2.01 -13.89 11.01
C PHE A 158 -1.47 -14.01 12.45
N GLU A 159 -0.27 -14.56 12.59
CA GLU A 159 0.45 -14.55 13.89
C GLU A 159 0.88 -13.13 14.27
N PHE A 160 1.12 -12.28 13.28
CA PHE A 160 1.48 -10.88 13.44
C PHE A 160 0.69 -10.02 12.45
N PRO A 161 0.13 -8.86 12.85
CA PRO A 161 -0.67 -7.99 11.98
C PRO A 161 0.22 -7.30 10.92
N SER A 162 0.60 -8.05 9.90
CA SER A 162 1.46 -7.57 8.81
C SER A 162 0.65 -6.68 7.88
N VAL A 163 1.01 -5.39 7.81
CA VAL A 163 0.43 -4.41 6.86
C VAL A 163 0.51 -4.94 5.43
N GLY A 164 1.70 -5.39 5.01
CA GLY A 164 1.92 -5.89 3.66
C GLY A 164 1.09 -7.12 3.32
N ALA A 165 0.99 -8.08 4.26
CA ALA A 165 0.23 -9.30 4.04
C ALA A 165 -1.27 -9.01 4.03
N THR A 166 -1.76 -8.21 4.99
CA THR A 166 -3.17 -7.79 5.05
C THR A 166 -3.60 -7.14 3.74
N GLY A 167 -2.83 -6.18 3.22
CA GLY A 167 -3.16 -5.51 1.96
C GLY A 167 -3.11 -6.43 0.73
N ASN A 168 -2.10 -7.31 0.62
CA ASN A 168 -2.02 -8.27 -0.48
C ASN A 168 -3.17 -9.27 -0.47
N ILE A 169 -3.50 -9.82 0.71
CA ILE A 169 -4.59 -10.78 0.84
C ILE A 169 -5.94 -10.10 0.61
N ALA A 170 -6.14 -8.87 1.09
CA ALA A 170 -7.36 -8.11 0.81
C ALA A 170 -7.57 -7.88 -0.70
N MET A 171 -6.52 -7.44 -1.42
CA MET A 171 -6.56 -7.31 -2.88
C MET A 171 -6.77 -8.65 -3.59
N ALA A 172 -6.24 -9.76 -3.06
CA ALA A 172 -6.44 -11.08 -3.67
C ALA A 172 -7.85 -11.65 -3.42
N ALA A 173 -8.39 -11.43 -2.23
CA ALA A 173 -9.65 -11.99 -1.77
C ALA A 173 -10.88 -11.28 -2.36
N VAL A 174 -10.76 -10.01 -2.73
CA VAL A 174 -11.91 -9.19 -3.19
C VAL A 174 -12.55 -9.74 -4.48
N THR A 175 -11.83 -10.54 -5.29
CA THR A 175 -12.41 -11.25 -6.45
C THR A 175 -12.32 -12.78 -6.33
N ALA A 176 -12.03 -13.30 -5.14
CA ALA A 176 -12.04 -14.74 -4.87
C ALA A 176 -13.47 -15.30 -4.87
N GLU A 177 -13.63 -16.60 -5.09
CA GLU A 177 -14.93 -17.26 -4.98
C GLU A 177 -15.29 -17.46 -3.49
N GLY A 178 -16.36 -16.81 -3.03
CA GLY A 178 -16.87 -16.93 -1.65
C GLY A 178 -16.28 -15.90 -0.68
N THR A 179 -16.46 -16.16 0.62
CA THR A 179 -16.09 -15.23 1.69
C THR A 179 -14.69 -15.54 2.23
N THR A 180 -13.88 -14.50 2.41
CA THR A 180 -12.59 -14.56 3.13
C THR A 180 -12.71 -13.83 4.46
N ILE A 181 -12.25 -14.45 5.53
CA ILE A 181 -12.07 -13.80 6.83
C ILE A 181 -10.58 -13.63 7.10
N ILE A 182 -10.16 -12.40 7.39
CA ILE A 182 -8.80 -12.10 7.83
C ILE A 182 -8.86 -11.72 9.31
N GLU A 183 -8.42 -12.62 10.18
CA GLU A 183 -8.24 -12.39 11.62
C GLU A 183 -6.84 -11.85 11.92
N ASN A 184 -6.76 -11.00 12.94
CA ASN A 184 -5.56 -10.24 13.31
C ASN A 184 -5.03 -9.39 12.13
N ALA A 185 -5.94 -8.78 11.39
CA ALA A 185 -5.63 -7.86 10.30
C ALA A 185 -4.93 -6.58 10.82
N ALA A 186 -4.06 -6.03 9.99
CA ALA A 186 -3.41 -4.75 10.23
C ALA A 186 -4.45 -3.60 10.17
N ARG A 187 -4.33 -2.62 11.07
CA ARG A 187 -5.34 -1.58 11.35
C ARG A 187 -4.91 -0.18 10.95
N GLU A 188 -3.75 -0.09 10.32
CA GLU A 188 -3.15 1.16 9.92
C GLU A 188 -4.07 1.94 8.95
N PRO A 189 -4.09 3.28 9.02
CA PRO A 189 -4.91 4.12 8.13
C PRO A 189 -4.68 3.81 6.64
N GLU A 190 -3.48 3.36 6.29
CA GLU A 190 -3.13 2.96 4.92
C GLU A 190 -3.90 1.71 4.46
N ILE A 191 -4.17 0.75 5.36
CA ILE A 191 -4.98 -0.44 5.07
C ILE A 191 -6.47 -0.10 5.04
N VAL A 192 -6.91 0.82 5.92
CA VAL A 192 -8.27 1.37 5.89
C VAL A 192 -8.55 1.95 4.51
N GLN A 193 -7.70 2.87 4.03
CA GLN A 193 -7.90 3.50 2.72
C GLN A 193 -7.82 2.51 1.56
N LEU A 194 -6.95 1.49 1.64
CA LEU A 194 -6.93 0.43 0.63
C LEU A 194 -8.27 -0.32 0.55
N CYS A 195 -8.86 -0.68 1.69
CA CYS A 195 -10.15 -1.37 1.71
C CYS A 195 -11.29 -0.47 1.24
N GLU A 196 -11.27 0.81 1.61
CA GLU A 196 -12.22 1.81 1.11
C GLU A 196 -12.12 1.96 -0.41
N TYR A 197 -10.90 1.99 -0.96
CA TYR A 197 -10.67 2.03 -2.40
C TYR A 197 -11.19 0.77 -3.10
N LEU A 198 -10.92 -0.42 -2.56
CA LEU A 198 -11.44 -1.67 -3.09
C LEU A 198 -12.98 -1.72 -3.08
N ASN A 199 -13.63 -1.18 -2.03
CA ASN A 199 -15.09 -1.02 -2.01
C ASN A 199 -15.58 0.01 -3.05
N ALA A 200 -14.86 1.11 -3.24
CA ALA A 200 -15.17 2.10 -4.28
C ALA A 200 -15.04 1.50 -5.70
N MET A 201 -14.17 0.51 -5.87
CA MET A 201 -14.05 -0.28 -7.11
C MET A 201 -15.16 -1.33 -7.26
N GLY A 202 -16.11 -1.45 -6.32
CA GLY A 202 -17.20 -2.42 -6.36
C GLY A 202 -17.00 -3.66 -5.49
N GLY A 203 -15.93 -3.73 -4.69
CA GLY A 203 -15.70 -4.79 -3.72
C GLY A 203 -16.68 -4.76 -2.54
N CYS A 204 -16.73 -5.86 -1.80
CA CYS A 204 -17.54 -5.99 -0.58
C CYS A 204 -16.67 -6.36 0.63
N ILE A 205 -16.13 -5.33 1.29
CA ILE A 205 -15.24 -5.47 2.46
C ILE A 205 -15.91 -4.83 3.68
N GLY A 206 -16.13 -5.64 4.72
CA GLY A 206 -16.58 -5.24 6.05
C GLY A 206 -15.48 -5.35 7.12
N GLY A 207 -15.70 -4.70 8.27
CA GLY A 207 -14.76 -4.72 9.40
C GLY A 207 -13.53 -3.81 9.24
N ILE A 208 -13.58 -2.87 8.29
CA ILE A 208 -12.48 -1.94 7.98
C ILE A 208 -12.02 -1.20 9.24
N GLY A 209 -10.70 -1.15 9.47
CA GLY A 209 -10.09 -0.51 10.65
C GLY A 209 -10.09 -1.36 11.93
N THR A 210 -10.71 -2.54 11.89
CA THR A 210 -10.71 -3.50 12.99
C THR A 210 -9.67 -4.61 12.77
N THR A 211 -9.50 -5.50 13.76
CA THR A 211 -8.63 -6.68 13.63
C THR A 211 -9.24 -7.79 12.77
N ARG A 212 -10.49 -7.66 12.32
CA ARG A 212 -11.21 -8.68 11.58
C ARG A 212 -11.80 -8.09 10.31
N LEU A 213 -11.28 -8.50 9.16
CA LEU A 213 -11.87 -8.16 7.86
C LEU A 213 -12.75 -9.31 7.37
N THR A 214 -13.92 -8.99 6.83
CA THR A 214 -14.80 -9.93 6.12
C THR A 214 -14.92 -9.45 4.68
N ILE A 215 -14.51 -10.29 3.73
CA ILE A 215 -14.42 -9.94 2.32
C ILE A 215 -15.27 -10.93 1.55
N ASP A 216 -16.40 -10.47 1.03
CA ASP A 216 -17.23 -11.25 0.12
C ASP A 216 -16.74 -10.98 -1.30
N GLY A 217 -16.16 -12.01 -1.93
CA GLY A 217 -15.56 -11.86 -3.24
C GLY A 217 -16.62 -11.57 -4.32
N VAL A 218 -16.31 -10.62 -5.20
CA VAL A 218 -17.15 -10.21 -6.33
C VAL A 218 -16.58 -10.74 -7.65
N ASP A 219 -17.40 -10.75 -8.70
CA ASP A 219 -16.96 -11.26 -10.01
C ASP A 219 -15.99 -10.31 -10.73
N GLU A 220 -16.21 -9.00 -10.59
CA GLU A 220 -15.39 -7.98 -11.24
C GLU A 220 -15.27 -6.71 -10.40
N LEU A 221 -14.25 -5.92 -10.70
CA LEU A 221 -14.03 -4.59 -10.15
C LEU A 221 -14.05 -3.56 -11.28
N HIS A 222 -14.44 -2.34 -10.93
CA HIS A 222 -14.47 -1.20 -11.82
C HIS A 222 -13.43 -0.15 -11.42
N PRO A 223 -12.99 0.70 -12.37
CA PRO A 223 -12.09 1.81 -12.05
C PRO A 223 -12.77 2.78 -11.08
N ALA A 224 -11.98 3.31 -10.15
CA ALA A 224 -12.43 4.29 -9.18
C ALA A 224 -11.40 5.42 -9.03
N ASP A 225 -11.89 6.60 -8.65
CA ASP A 225 -11.03 7.72 -8.29
C ASP A 225 -10.90 7.80 -6.77
N ILE A 226 -9.74 8.24 -6.27
CA ILE A 226 -9.53 8.44 -4.84
C ILE A 226 -8.51 9.53 -4.55
N ASP A 227 -8.75 10.26 -3.46
CA ASP A 227 -7.80 11.20 -2.89
C ASP A 227 -6.98 10.52 -1.78
N VAL A 228 -5.66 10.45 -1.94
CA VAL A 228 -4.79 9.75 -0.99
C VAL A 228 -4.78 10.48 0.36
N ILE A 229 -4.97 9.73 1.45
CA ILE A 229 -4.95 10.28 2.82
C ILE A 229 -3.63 11.01 3.11
N PRO A 230 -3.58 11.98 4.03
CA PRO A 230 -2.33 12.64 4.38
C PRO A 230 -1.31 11.70 5.03
N ASP A 231 -0.03 11.97 4.76
CA ASP A 231 1.07 11.18 5.31
C ASP A 231 1.25 11.47 6.81
N ARG A 232 0.80 10.51 7.62
CA ARG A 232 0.92 10.58 9.07
C ARG A 232 2.38 10.57 9.53
N ILE A 233 3.29 9.93 8.80
CA ILE A 233 4.72 9.86 9.16
C ILE A 233 5.40 11.20 8.84
N GLU A 234 5.09 11.80 7.70
CA GLU A 234 5.55 13.17 7.38
C GLU A 234 5.03 14.17 8.41
N THR A 235 3.74 14.10 8.76
CA THR A 235 3.12 14.94 9.79
C THR A 235 3.86 14.80 11.12
N GLY A 236 4.05 13.58 11.62
CA GLY A 236 4.77 13.33 12.87
C GLY A 236 6.21 13.83 12.84
N THR A 237 6.89 13.72 11.70
CA THR A 237 8.26 14.22 11.52
C THR A 237 8.33 15.74 11.71
N PHE A 238 7.41 16.48 11.08
CA PHE A 238 7.36 17.93 11.26
C PHE A 238 6.91 18.33 12.66
N LEU A 239 5.92 17.65 13.26
CA LEU A 239 5.52 17.93 14.64
C LEU A 239 6.68 17.80 15.63
N ILE A 240 7.51 16.76 15.48
CA ILE A 240 8.72 16.58 16.29
C ILE A 240 9.73 17.70 16.01
N ALA A 241 9.91 18.10 14.75
CA ALA A 241 10.79 19.22 14.42
C ALA A 241 10.33 20.54 15.06
N GLY A 242 9.02 20.82 15.04
CA GLY A 242 8.39 21.92 15.76
C GLY A 242 8.66 21.83 17.26
N ALA A 243 8.29 20.71 17.89
CA ALA A 243 8.52 20.47 19.31
C ALA A 243 9.96 20.74 19.78
N LEU A 244 10.96 20.43 18.94
CA LEU A 244 12.37 20.66 19.26
C LEU A 244 12.84 22.11 19.03
N SER A 245 12.22 22.82 18.08
CA SER A 245 12.86 24.01 17.48
C SER A 245 11.92 25.20 17.30
N GLY A 246 10.63 25.15 17.63
CA GLY A 246 9.75 26.31 17.55
C GLY A 246 8.27 25.99 17.39
N GLU A 247 7.55 26.86 16.70
CA GLU A 247 6.10 26.76 16.52
C GLU A 247 5.78 26.67 15.03
N ILE A 248 5.10 25.61 14.62
CA ILE A 248 4.74 25.39 13.22
C ILE A 248 3.26 25.01 13.09
N THR A 249 2.66 25.34 11.95
CA THR A 249 1.31 24.92 11.58
C THR A 249 1.38 23.87 10.47
N LEU A 250 0.75 22.71 10.66
CA LEU A 250 0.66 21.68 9.62
C LEU A 250 -0.73 21.68 9.00
N ASN A 251 -0.78 21.84 7.69
CA ASN A 251 -2.01 21.88 6.90
C ASN A 251 -2.24 20.53 6.20
N GLY A 252 -3.52 20.22 5.96
CA GLY A 252 -3.92 19.05 5.20
C GLY A 252 -3.70 17.72 5.92
N VAL A 253 -3.71 17.71 7.26
CA VAL A 253 -3.47 16.55 8.12
C VAL A 253 -4.77 15.88 8.60
N ASN A 254 -4.67 14.65 9.11
CA ASN A 254 -5.71 14.02 9.91
C ASN A 254 -5.14 13.62 11.29
N PRO A 255 -5.46 14.35 12.37
CA PRO A 255 -4.96 14.06 13.72
C PRO A 255 -5.28 12.65 14.22
N GLN A 256 -6.42 12.08 13.82
CA GLN A 256 -6.85 10.74 14.25
C GLN A 256 -5.91 9.62 13.78
N HIS A 257 -5.12 9.86 12.73
CA HIS A 257 -4.12 8.91 12.26
C HIS A 257 -2.87 8.85 13.17
N LEU A 258 -2.77 9.76 14.15
CA LEU A 258 -1.57 10.04 14.94
C LEU A 258 -1.80 10.12 16.44
N ASP A 259 -2.93 9.62 16.95
CA ASP A 259 -3.31 9.72 18.37
C ASP A 259 -2.17 9.38 19.33
N ALA A 260 -1.43 8.29 19.06
CA ALA A 260 -0.29 7.88 19.87
C ALA A 260 0.87 8.89 19.84
N VAL A 261 1.18 9.47 18.67
CA VAL A 261 2.25 10.47 18.53
C VAL A 261 1.86 11.77 19.23
N LEU A 262 0.62 12.23 19.02
CA LEU A 262 0.09 13.44 19.65
C LEU A 262 0.06 13.31 21.17
N LEU A 263 -0.34 12.15 21.68
CA LEU A 263 -0.28 11.86 23.12
C LEU A 263 1.15 11.99 23.66
N LYS A 264 2.15 11.42 22.97
CA LYS A 264 3.55 11.53 23.40
C LYS A 264 4.12 12.94 23.33
N LEU A 265 3.70 13.74 22.37
CA LEU A 265 4.08 15.16 22.31
C LEU A 265 3.46 15.95 23.48
N LYS A 266 2.20 15.68 23.83
CA LYS A 266 1.55 16.27 25.01
C LYS A 266 2.25 15.88 26.31
N GLU A 267 2.58 14.60 26.47
CA GLU A 267 3.37 14.10 27.62
C GLU A 267 4.75 14.76 27.71
N ALA A 268 5.35 15.14 26.57
CA ALA A 268 6.61 15.89 26.51
C ALA A 268 6.46 17.40 26.78
N GLY A 269 5.25 17.89 27.03
CA GLY A 269 4.96 19.29 27.34
C GLY A 269 4.66 20.17 26.13
N CYS A 270 4.48 19.60 24.94
CA CYS A 270 4.07 20.37 23.76
C CYS A 270 2.58 20.72 23.80
N ASN A 271 2.23 21.93 23.32
CA ASN A 271 0.85 22.30 23.04
C ASN A 271 0.52 21.95 21.58
N VAL A 272 -0.21 20.84 21.37
CA VAL A 272 -0.52 20.25 20.06
C VAL A 272 -1.99 19.82 19.95
#